data_AF-A0A932W433-F1
#
_entry.id   AF-A0A932W433-F1
#
_cell.length_a   1.000
_cell.length_b   1.000
_cell.length_c   1.000
_cell.angle_alpha   90.00
_cell.angle_beta   90.00
_cell.angle_gamma   90.00
#
_symmetry.space_group_name_H-M   'P 1'
#
loop_
_entity.id
_entity.type
_entity.pdbx_description
1 polymer ?
#
loop_
_entity_poly.entity_id
_entity_poly.type
_entity_poly.pdbx_seq_one_letter_code
_entity_poly.pdbx_strand_id
1 'polypeptide(L)'
;MHYKIVAAIPIHSKGHTVLSFCFVDPLDIGIKFSTIQRLSQRFMDFLLLLAVFMDVNRNVAAYTNPTNSKVDEFLGTADWRIRWGKEQLQGVEFSEFLVREYTEKMKALSFIPPQSYDMKRVRSDDRNLPLYYLALFSRNERAYEFWNQVLKYGTEQRSFFS
;
A
#
# COMPACT_ATOMS: atom_id res chain seq x y z
N MET A 1 -6.32 -16.60 -12.35
CA MET A 1 -6.80 -16.69 -10.95
C MET A 1 -7.68 -15.50 -10.53
N HIS A 2 -7.34 -14.25 -10.84
CA HIS A 2 -8.03 -13.06 -10.28
C HIS A 2 -9.47 -12.81 -10.76
N TYR A 3 -9.88 -13.34 -11.92
CA TYR A 3 -11.25 -13.16 -12.44
C TYR A 3 -12.33 -13.76 -11.53
N LYS A 4 -12.03 -14.90 -10.89
CA LYS A 4 -12.97 -15.57 -9.98
C LYS A 4 -13.29 -14.74 -8.73
N ILE A 5 -12.31 -13.97 -8.24
CA ILE A 5 -12.47 -13.14 -7.04
C ILE A 5 -13.34 -11.93 -7.35
N VAL A 6 -13.07 -11.20 -8.44
CA VAL A 6 -13.87 -10.01 -8.82
C VAL A 6 -15.33 -10.37 -9.11
N ALA A 7 -15.56 -11.56 -9.71
CA ALA A 7 -16.90 -12.06 -9.98
C ALA A 7 -17.68 -12.45 -8.71
N ALA A 8 -16.98 -12.87 -7.64
CA ALA A 8 -17.59 -13.22 -6.36
C ALA A 8 -17.93 -11.99 -5.49
N ILE A 9 -17.37 -10.81 -5.80
CA ILE A 9 -17.65 -9.58 -5.06
C ILE A 9 -18.97 -8.96 -5.56
N PRO A 10 -19.94 -8.72 -4.66
CA PRO A 10 -21.20 -8.07 -5.00
C PRO A 10 -21.04 -6.72 -5.71
N ILE A 11 -21.97 -6.41 -6.60
CA ILE A 11 -21.99 -5.15 -7.36
C ILE A 11 -22.88 -4.15 -6.62
N HIS A 12 -22.31 -2.99 -6.26
CA HIS A 12 -23.06 -1.88 -5.70
C HIS A 12 -24.14 -1.39 -6.67
N SER A 13 -25.38 -1.21 -6.18
CA SER A 13 -26.46 -0.55 -6.90
C SER A 13 -27.42 0.17 -5.94
N LYS A 14 -28.33 1.01 -6.45
CA LYS A 14 -29.28 1.77 -5.62
C LYS A 14 -30.15 0.89 -4.71
N GLY A 15 -30.43 -0.35 -5.10
CA GLY A 15 -31.21 -1.31 -4.30
C GLY A 15 -30.37 -2.37 -3.57
N HIS A 16 -29.04 -2.32 -3.73
CA HIS A 16 -28.11 -3.27 -3.12
C HIS A 16 -26.80 -2.54 -2.80
N THR A 17 -26.77 -1.94 -1.62
CA THR A 17 -25.59 -1.24 -1.12
C THR A 17 -24.61 -2.25 -0.53
N VAL A 18 -23.32 -2.01 -0.75
CA VAL A 18 -22.25 -2.91 -0.31
C VAL A 18 -21.13 -2.05 0.24
N LEU A 19 -20.52 -2.51 1.33
CA LEU A 19 -19.27 -1.97 1.86
C LEU A 19 -18.22 -3.07 1.71
N SER A 20 -17.28 -2.88 0.79
CA SER A 20 -16.17 -3.82 0.62
C SER A 20 -14.90 -3.21 1.18
N PHE A 21 -14.20 -3.98 2.00
CA PHE A 21 -12.92 -3.59 2.56
C PHE A 21 -11.93 -4.73 2.31
N CYS A 22 -10.77 -4.40 1.75
CA CYS A 22 -9.72 -5.36 1.43
C CYS A 22 -8.45 -5.03 2.20
N PHE A 23 -8.06 -5.94 3.09
CA PHE A 23 -6.77 -5.89 3.74
C PHE A 23 -5.74 -6.66 2.89
N VAL A 24 -4.62 -6.01 2.59
CA VAL A 24 -3.55 -6.57 1.76
C VAL A 24 -2.29 -6.64 2.60
N ASP A 25 -1.90 -7.87 2.95
CA ASP A 25 -0.78 -8.18 3.86
C ASP A 25 0.23 -9.11 3.17
N PRO A 26 1.12 -8.55 2.31
CA PRO A 26 2.17 -9.33 1.69
C PRO A 26 3.40 -9.42 2.61
N LEU A 27 4.15 -10.52 2.51
CA LEU A 27 5.41 -10.70 3.24
C LEU A 27 6.55 -9.76 2.73
N ASP A 28 6.37 -9.19 1.54
CA ASP A 28 7.31 -8.37 0.80
C ASP A 28 6.57 -7.41 -0.15
N ILE A 29 7.25 -6.69 -1.05
CA ILE A 29 6.56 -5.87 -2.07
C ILE A 29 5.96 -6.68 -3.24
N GLY A 30 5.61 -7.96 -3.03
CA GLY A 30 5.12 -8.87 -4.07
C GLY A 30 3.66 -8.68 -4.49
N ILE A 31 2.92 -7.76 -3.86
CA ILE A 31 1.59 -7.39 -4.35
C ILE A 31 1.70 -6.75 -5.73
N LYS A 32 1.04 -7.34 -6.73
CA LYS A 32 1.00 -6.77 -8.08
C LYS A 32 -0.02 -5.64 -8.14
N PHE A 33 0.38 -4.47 -8.66
CA PHE A 33 -0.53 -3.33 -8.83
C PHE A 33 -1.76 -3.70 -9.68
N SER A 34 -1.56 -4.56 -10.69
CA SER A 34 -2.65 -5.04 -11.54
C SER A 34 -3.76 -5.76 -10.77
N THR A 35 -3.46 -6.38 -9.62
CA THR A 35 -4.44 -6.99 -8.72
C THR A 35 -5.29 -5.91 -8.06
N ILE A 36 -4.65 -4.86 -7.51
CA ILE A 36 -5.33 -3.72 -6.90
C ILE A 36 -6.18 -2.99 -7.92
N GLN A 37 -5.64 -2.72 -9.11
CA GLN A 37 -6.38 -2.10 -10.20
C GLN A 37 -7.65 -2.88 -10.56
N ARG A 38 -7.58 -4.20 -10.68
CA ARG A 38 -8.77 -5.05 -10.95
C ARG A 38 -9.77 -5.00 -9.82
N LEU A 39 -9.34 -5.14 -8.57
CA LEU A 39 -10.23 -5.08 -7.40
C LEU A 39 -10.88 -3.70 -7.26
N SER A 40 -10.15 -2.64 -7.60
CA SER A 40 -10.63 -1.25 -7.52
C SER A 40 -11.80 -0.91 -8.47
N GLN A 41 -12.13 -1.81 -9.40
CA GLN A 41 -13.32 -1.72 -10.25
C GLN A 41 -14.62 -1.97 -9.45
N ARG A 42 -14.53 -2.48 -8.22
CA ARG A 42 -15.64 -2.60 -7.28
C ARG A 42 -15.61 -1.43 -6.29
N PHE A 43 -16.75 -1.20 -5.62
CA PHE A 43 -16.83 -0.25 -4.52
C PHE A 43 -16.09 -0.84 -3.30
N MET A 44 -14.82 -0.45 -3.15
CA MET A 44 -13.88 -1.08 -2.22
C MET A 44 -12.86 -0.09 -1.68
N ASP A 45 -12.64 -0.16 -0.38
CA ASP A 45 -11.54 0.50 0.32
C ASP A 45 -10.41 -0.53 0.56
N PHE A 46 -9.16 -0.06 0.54
CA PHE A 46 -8.00 -0.90 0.78
C PHE A 46 -7.21 -0.45 1.99
N LEU A 47 -6.85 -1.38 2.86
CA LEU A 47 -5.79 -1.20 3.84
C LEU A 47 -4.58 -2.01 3.36
N LEU A 48 -3.55 -1.33 2.88
CA LEU A 48 -2.35 -1.98 2.37
C LEU A 48 -1.21 -1.90 3.38
N LEU A 49 -0.57 -3.05 3.59
CA LEU A 49 0.75 -3.12 4.20
C LEU A 49 1.82 -2.94 3.12
N LEU A 50 2.57 -1.84 3.21
CA LEU A 50 3.70 -1.53 2.34
C LEU A 50 5.00 -1.90 3.05
N ALA A 51 5.53 -3.10 2.77
CA ALA A 51 6.70 -3.71 3.42
C ALA A 51 8.07 -3.09 3.04
N VAL A 52 8.10 -1.78 2.77
CA VAL A 52 9.25 -1.09 2.16
C VAL A 52 10.49 -1.00 3.07
N PHE A 53 10.35 -1.06 4.40
CA PHE A 53 11.50 -0.97 5.30
C PHE A 53 12.09 -2.33 5.67
N MET A 54 11.27 -3.36 5.84
CA MET A 54 11.73 -4.72 6.17
C MET A 54 12.48 -5.37 5.02
N ASP A 55 11.99 -5.17 3.80
CA ASP A 55 12.42 -5.92 2.62
C ASP A 55 13.29 -5.06 1.71
N VAL A 56 12.73 -3.96 1.20
CA VAL A 56 13.37 -3.17 0.15
C VAL A 56 14.63 -2.45 0.62
N ASN A 57 14.58 -1.75 1.76
CA ASN A 57 15.75 -1.00 2.25
C ASN A 57 16.95 -1.89 2.61
N ARG A 58 16.72 -3.18 2.90
CA ARG A 58 17.80 -4.13 3.15
C ARG A 58 18.49 -4.60 1.87
N ASN A 59 17.84 -4.47 0.72
CA ASN A 59 18.33 -5.03 -0.54
C ASN A 59 18.04 -4.15 -1.77
N VAL A 60 18.28 -2.85 -1.65
CA VAL A 60 18.05 -1.87 -2.72
C VAL A 60 18.74 -2.28 -4.04
N ALA A 61 19.95 -2.84 -3.96
CA ALA A 61 20.70 -3.30 -5.13
C ALA A 61 19.97 -4.43 -5.89
N ALA A 62 19.37 -5.40 -5.19
CA ALA A 62 18.59 -6.45 -5.85
C ALA A 62 17.31 -5.91 -6.48
N TYR A 63 16.64 -4.94 -5.85
CA TYR A 63 15.40 -4.35 -6.35
C TYR A 63 15.61 -3.40 -7.53
N THR A 64 16.77 -2.73 -7.59
CA THR A 64 17.14 -1.84 -8.69
C THR A 64 17.79 -2.56 -9.87
N ASN A 65 18.18 -3.84 -9.70
CA ASN A 65 18.70 -4.66 -10.78
C ASN A 65 17.71 -4.69 -11.98
N PRO A 66 18.17 -4.41 -13.21
CA PRO A 66 17.31 -4.44 -14.41
C PRO A 66 16.63 -5.79 -14.68
N THR A 67 17.20 -6.89 -14.18
CA THR A 67 16.63 -8.23 -14.33
C THR A 67 15.52 -8.54 -13.32
N ASN A 68 15.36 -7.71 -12.28
CA ASN A 68 14.32 -7.89 -11.26
C ASN A 68 13.07 -7.10 -11.63
N SER A 69 11.97 -7.80 -11.94
CA SER A 69 10.70 -7.17 -12.32
C SER A 69 9.77 -6.85 -11.14
N LYS A 70 10.16 -7.15 -9.89
CA LYS A 70 9.25 -7.09 -8.74
C LYS A 70 8.73 -5.68 -8.48
N VAL A 71 9.58 -4.66 -8.63
CA VAL A 71 9.13 -3.25 -8.54
C VAL A 71 8.24 -2.87 -9.73
N ASP A 72 8.49 -3.43 -10.91
CA ASP A 72 7.64 -3.20 -12.09
C ASP A 72 6.23 -3.72 -11.85
N GLU A 73 6.12 -4.91 -11.25
CA GLU A 73 4.84 -5.52 -10.88
C GLU A 73 4.16 -4.76 -9.74
N PHE A 74 4.93 -4.31 -8.74
CA PHE A 74 4.45 -3.55 -7.60
C PHE A 74 3.91 -2.17 -7.99
N LEU A 75 4.55 -1.47 -8.93
CA LEU A 75 4.11 -0.15 -9.40
C LEU A 75 3.24 -0.21 -10.67
N GLY A 76 3.17 -1.37 -11.33
CA GLY A 76 2.49 -1.55 -12.60
C GLY A 76 3.15 -0.82 -13.79
N THR A 77 4.44 -0.53 -13.72
CA THR A 77 5.20 0.18 -14.77
C THR A 77 6.69 -0.14 -14.66
N ALA A 78 7.43 -0.22 -15.76
CA ALA A 78 8.89 -0.41 -15.75
C ALA A 78 9.69 0.91 -15.73
N ASP A 79 9.02 2.05 -16.00
CA ASP A 79 9.68 3.35 -16.19
C ASP A 79 10.14 4.01 -14.88
N TRP A 80 9.84 3.40 -13.74
CA TRP A 80 10.18 3.92 -12.42
C TRP A 80 11.69 4.09 -12.24
N ARG A 81 12.52 3.27 -12.91
CA ARG A 81 14.00 3.36 -12.80
C ARG A 81 14.55 4.71 -13.26
N ILE A 82 13.94 5.31 -14.29
CA ILE A 82 14.34 6.62 -14.81
C ILE A 82 14.05 7.70 -13.76
N ARG A 83 12.88 7.62 -13.09
CA ARG A 83 12.53 8.56 -12.01
C ARG A 83 13.41 8.34 -10.79
N TRP A 84 13.60 7.09 -10.39
CA TRP A 84 14.47 6.71 -9.28
C TRP A 84 15.90 7.23 -9.46
N GLY A 85 16.50 7.07 -10.65
CA GLY A 85 17.86 7.56 -10.90
C GLY A 85 18.03 9.06 -10.68
N LYS A 86 16.99 9.87 -10.93
CA LYS A 86 17.02 11.32 -10.67
C LYS A 86 16.90 11.64 -9.19
N GLU A 87 16.04 10.93 -8.49
CA GLU A 87 15.77 11.17 -7.07
C GLU A 87 16.84 10.63 -6.13
N GLN A 88 17.45 9.52 -6.52
CA GLN A 88 18.60 8.96 -5.81
C GLN A 88 19.74 9.99 -5.72
N LEU A 89 19.98 10.75 -6.79
CA LEU A 89 20.96 11.85 -6.81
C LEU A 89 20.58 13.01 -5.88
N GLN A 90 19.30 13.12 -5.50
CA GLN A 90 18.79 14.12 -4.57
C GLN A 90 18.77 13.60 -3.11
N GLY A 91 19.25 12.38 -2.87
CA GLY A 91 19.29 11.77 -1.54
C GLY A 91 17.95 11.23 -1.05
N VAL A 92 16.98 11.00 -1.94
CA VAL A 92 15.69 10.38 -1.57
C VAL A 92 15.91 8.92 -1.22
N GLU A 93 15.33 8.48 -0.11
CA GLU A 93 15.34 7.06 0.30
C GLU A 93 14.46 6.21 -0.62
N PHE A 94 14.93 5.03 -1.01
CA PHE A 94 14.22 4.18 -1.96
C PHE A 94 12.83 3.76 -1.45
N SER A 95 12.69 3.50 -0.14
CA SER A 95 11.38 3.26 0.48
C SER A 95 10.41 4.43 0.33
N GLU A 96 10.90 5.67 0.43
CA GLU A 96 10.07 6.86 0.30
C GLU A 96 9.61 7.04 -1.15
N PHE A 97 10.55 6.85 -2.09
CA PHE A 97 10.24 6.83 -3.52
C PHE A 97 9.13 5.81 -3.85
N LEU A 98 9.26 4.57 -3.38
CA LEU A 98 8.26 3.52 -3.66
C LEU A 98 6.89 3.85 -3.09
N VAL A 99 6.81 4.36 -1.86
CA VAL A 99 5.53 4.74 -1.24
C VAL A 99 4.88 5.89 -2.00
N ARG A 100 5.66 6.87 -2.44
CA ARG A 100 5.16 7.99 -3.23
C ARG A 100 4.65 7.54 -4.60
N GLU A 101 5.44 6.76 -5.32
CA GLU A 101 5.05 6.22 -6.62
C GLU A 101 3.78 5.38 -6.51
N TYR A 102 3.69 4.50 -5.51
CA TYR A 102 2.49 3.69 -5.29
C TYR A 102 1.26 4.54 -4.96
N THR A 103 1.43 5.59 -4.16
CA THR A 103 0.36 6.54 -3.82
C THR A 103 -0.14 7.27 -5.06
N GLU A 104 0.74 7.71 -5.95
CA GLU A 104 0.35 8.33 -7.22
C GLU A 104 -0.39 7.34 -8.14
N LYS A 105 0.00 6.05 -8.13
CA LYS A 105 -0.74 5.01 -8.85
C LYS A 105 -2.15 4.81 -8.28
N MET A 106 -2.32 4.83 -6.96
CA MET A 106 -3.64 4.76 -6.33
C MET A 106 -4.49 6.01 -6.63
N LYS A 107 -3.88 7.20 -6.61
CA LYS A 107 -4.54 8.45 -7.00
C LYS A 107 -5.04 8.43 -8.45
N ALA A 108 -4.28 7.83 -9.37
CA ALA A 108 -4.73 7.62 -10.75
C ALA A 108 -5.96 6.69 -10.86
N LEU A 109 -6.23 5.86 -9.83
CA LEU A 109 -7.46 5.06 -9.70
C LEU A 109 -8.58 5.79 -8.92
N SER A 110 -8.45 7.12 -8.78
CA SER A 110 -9.37 8.02 -8.08
C SER A 110 -9.48 7.79 -6.57
N PHE A 111 -8.49 7.15 -5.94
CA PHE A 111 -8.37 7.15 -4.49
C PHE A 111 -7.85 8.50 -3.99
N ILE A 112 -8.31 8.90 -2.82
CA ILE A 112 -7.77 10.06 -2.13
C ILE A 112 -6.36 9.65 -1.64
N PRO A 113 -5.30 10.37 -2.01
CA PRO A 113 -3.97 10.03 -1.54
C PRO A 113 -3.89 10.33 -0.02
N PRO A 114 -3.51 9.36 0.82
CA PRO A 114 -3.25 9.64 2.23
C PRO A 114 -2.06 10.60 2.35
N GLN A 115 -2.10 11.49 3.33
CA GLN A 115 -0.89 12.25 3.67
C GLN A 115 0.12 11.29 4.31
N SER A 116 1.42 11.64 4.25
CA SER A 116 2.48 10.76 4.77
C SER A 116 2.31 10.44 6.26
N TYR A 117 1.73 11.36 7.05
CA TYR A 117 1.42 11.14 8.46
C TYR A 117 0.15 10.31 8.68
N ASP A 118 -0.76 10.24 7.69
CA ASP A 118 -1.94 9.36 7.76
C ASP A 118 -1.53 7.90 7.59
N MET A 119 -0.37 7.62 6.99
CA MET A 119 0.15 6.26 6.97
C MET A 119 0.73 5.88 8.33
N LYS A 120 0.21 4.81 8.96
CA LYS A 120 0.79 4.32 10.22
C LYS A 120 2.12 3.62 9.92
N ARG A 121 3.23 4.24 10.32
CA ARG A 121 4.53 3.57 10.32
C ARG A 121 4.59 2.59 11.49
N VAL A 122 4.60 1.30 11.18
CA VAL A 122 4.74 0.24 12.19
C VAL A 122 6.21 -0.08 12.38
N ARG A 123 6.59 -0.34 13.63
CA ARG A 123 7.96 -0.61 14.06
C ARG A 123 8.02 -1.92 14.84
N SER A 124 9.19 -2.55 14.89
CA SER A 124 9.41 -3.73 15.74
C SER A 124 9.42 -3.33 17.22
N ASP A 125 8.78 -4.10 18.08
CA ASP A 125 8.75 -3.84 19.52
C ASP A 125 10.16 -3.96 20.16
N ASP A 126 10.96 -4.94 19.72
CA ASP A 126 12.27 -5.21 20.33
C ASP A 126 13.36 -4.17 20.02
N ARG A 127 13.38 -3.63 18.79
CA ARG A 127 14.48 -2.78 18.29
C ARG A 127 14.04 -1.42 17.75
N ASN A 128 12.74 -1.12 17.84
CA ASN A 128 12.13 0.10 17.29
C ASN A 128 12.43 0.37 15.80
N LEU A 129 12.76 -0.68 15.03
CA LEU A 129 13.10 -0.58 13.62
C LEU A 129 11.84 -0.41 12.78
N PRO A 130 11.80 0.50 11.80
CA PRO A 130 10.66 0.64 10.91
C PRO A 130 10.48 -0.64 10.09
N LEU A 131 9.24 -1.12 10.02
CA LEU A 131 8.90 -2.36 9.34
C LEU A 131 8.13 -2.10 8.04
N TYR A 132 6.97 -1.47 8.17
CA TYR A 132 6.07 -1.21 7.06
C TYR A 132 5.23 0.04 7.32
N TYR A 133 4.61 0.54 6.26
CA TYR A 133 3.49 1.46 6.39
C TYR A 133 2.17 0.70 6.27
N LEU A 134 1.21 1.01 7.14
CA LEU A 134 -0.20 0.72 6.89
C LEU A 134 -0.83 1.95 6.27
N ALA A 135 -1.30 1.81 5.03
CA ALA A 135 -1.89 2.89 4.25
C ALA A 135 -3.35 2.55 3.90
N LEU A 136 -4.27 3.40 4.35
CA LEU A 136 -5.67 3.36 3.92
C LEU A 136 -5.82 4.12 2.60
N PHE A 137 -6.41 3.46 1.62
CA PHE A 137 -6.86 4.05 0.36
C PHE A 137 -8.37 3.92 0.25
N SER A 138 -9.06 5.05 0.29
CA SER A 138 -10.49 5.16 0.07
C SER A 138 -10.80 6.27 -0.93
N ARG A 139 -11.95 6.16 -1.60
CA ARG A 139 -12.51 7.24 -2.43
C ARG A 139 -13.46 8.14 -1.62
N ASN A 140 -13.61 7.88 -0.32
CA ASN A 140 -14.54 8.57 0.56
C ASN A 140 -13.79 9.14 1.77
N GLU A 141 -13.94 10.45 2.00
CA GLU A 141 -13.32 11.17 3.12
C GLU A 141 -13.71 10.58 4.48
N ARG A 142 -14.92 10.04 4.61
CA ARG A 142 -15.41 9.42 5.85
C ARG A 142 -14.57 8.22 6.29
N ALA A 143 -13.96 7.49 5.36
CA ALA A 143 -13.05 6.41 5.71
C ALA A 143 -11.80 6.94 6.44
N TYR A 144 -11.32 8.12 6.05
CA TYR A 144 -10.17 8.78 6.69
C TYR A 144 -10.53 9.37 8.05
N GLU A 145 -11.77 9.82 8.27
CA GLU A 145 -12.24 10.19 9.60
C GLU A 145 -12.15 9.01 10.58
N PHE A 146 -12.62 7.82 10.16
CA PHE A 146 -12.49 6.61 10.96
C PHE A 146 -11.04 6.20 11.16
N TRP A 147 -10.22 6.30 10.10
CA TRP A 147 -8.80 5.98 10.19
C TRP A 147 -8.08 6.86 11.20
N ASN A 148 -8.34 8.16 11.22
CA ASN A 148 -7.76 9.08 12.19
C ASN A 148 -8.15 8.72 13.63
N GLN A 149 -9.36 8.21 13.85
CA GLN A 149 -9.75 7.67 15.16
C GLN A 149 -8.95 6.40 15.51
N VAL A 150 -8.78 5.48 14.55
CA VAL A 150 -7.94 4.28 14.75
C VAL A 150 -6.50 4.67 15.09
N LEU A 151 -5.92 5.65 14.40
CA LEU A 151 -4.57 6.14 14.68
C LEU A 151 -4.46 6.76 16.07
N LYS A 152 -5.49 7.50 16.52
CA LYS A 152 -5.53 8.13 17.85
C LYS A 152 -5.55 7.11 19.00
N TYR A 153 -6.28 6.00 18.83
CA TYR A 153 -6.45 4.98 19.86
C TYR A 153 -5.57 3.73 19.69
N GLY A 154 -4.89 3.61 18.55
CA GLY A 154 -4.06 2.46 18.20
C GLY A 154 -2.66 2.49 18.84
N THR A 155 -2.57 2.86 20.13
CA THR A 155 -1.36 2.71 20.93
C THR A 155 -1.31 1.30 21.55
N GLU A 156 -0.09 0.74 21.54
CA GLU A 156 0.35 -0.58 22.00
C GLU A 156 -0.71 -1.70 22.07
N GLN A 157 -0.54 -2.69 21.20
CA GLN A 157 -1.20 -3.99 21.32
C GLN A 157 -0.90 -4.54 22.72
N ARG A 158 -1.84 -4.37 23.66
CA ARG A 158 -1.78 -5.01 24.97
C ARG A 158 -1.81 -6.51 24.73
N SER A 159 -0.62 -7.11 24.77
CA SER A 159 -0.33 -8.55 24.88
C SER A 159 -1.41 -9.48 24.33
N PHE A 160 -1.17 -10.07 23.16
CA PHE A 160 -2.02 -11.15 22.63
C PHE A 160 -1.64 -12.52 23.23
N PHE A 161 -1.36 -12.59 24.52
CA PHE A 161 -1.19 -13.85 25.27
C PHE A 161 -1.53 -13.60 26.74
N SER A 162 -2.62 -14.22 27.19
CA SER A 162 -2.90 -14.57 28.59
C SER A 162 -2.93 -16.08 28.69
#